data_AF-A0A2H4TYM6-F1
#
_entry.id   AF-A0A2H4TYM6-F1
#
_cell.length_a   1.000
_cell.length_b   1.000
_cell.length_c   1.000
_cell.angle_alpha   90.00
_cell.angle_beta   90.00
_cell.angle_gamma   90.00
#
_symmetry.space_group_name_H-M   'P 1'
#
loop_
_entity.id
_entity.type
_entity.pdbx_description
1 polymer ?
#
loop_
_entity_poly.entity_id
_entity_poly.type
_entity_poly.pdbx_seq_one_letter_code
_entity_poly.pdbx_strand_id
1 'polypeptide(L)'
;MNISSALRQVVHGTRWHAKRKSYKVLFWREITPLAVPIFMENACVLLMGGLSTFLVSWLGKDAMAGVGLADSFNMVIMAFFAAIDLGTTVVVAFSLGKRDRRRARVATRQSLVIMTLFAVLLATLIHHYGEQIIDFVAGDATTEVKALALTYLELTVLSYPAAAITLIGSGALRGAGNTKIPLLINGSLNILNIIISGILIYGLFSWPGLGFVGAGLGLTISRYIG
;
A
#
# COMPACT_ATOMS: atom_id res chain seq x y z
N MET A 1 30.00 17.86 -43.98
CA MET A 1 29.65 18.96 -43.05
C MET A 1 28.75 18.37 -41.96
N ASN A 2 29.24 18.23 -40.73
CA ASN A 2 28.55 17.45 -39.68
C ASN A 2 27.32 18.21 -39.16
N ILE A 3 26.13 17.74 -39.54
CA ILE A 3 24.83 18.28 -39.09
C ILE A 3 24.75 18.30 -37.55
N SER A 4 25.43 17.35 -36.88
CA SER A 4 25.53 17.25 -35.42
C SER A 4 26.29 18.42 -34.77
N SER A 5 27.29 19.01 -35.42
CA SER A 5 28.03 20.16 -34.88
C SER A 5 27.27 21.46 -35.06
N ALA A 6 26.54 21.61 -36.17
CA ALA A 6 25.68 22.76 -36.43
C ALA A 6 24.50 22.81 -35.44
N LEU A 7 23.85 21.67 -35.17
CA LEU A 7 22.77 21.58 -34.18
C LEU A 7 23.24 21.91 -32.76
N ARG A 8 24.45 21.48 -32.35
CA ARG A 8 25.01 21.86 -31.04
C ARG A 8 25.23 23.37 -30.93
N GLN A 9 25.75 24.02 -31.97
CA GLN A 9 25.96 25.47 -31.97
C GLN A 9 24.64 26.25 -31.86
N VAL A 10 23.59 25.82 -32.56
CA VAL A 10 22.26 26.44 -32.48
C VAL A 10 21.66 26.27 -31.08
N VAL A 11 21.81 25.09 -30.47
CA VAL A 11 21.34 24.85 -29.09
C VAL A 11 22.11 25.69 -28.08
N HIS A 12 23.44 25.83 -28.23
CA HIS A 12 24.27 26.67 -27.35
C HIS A 12 24.02 28.18 -27.51
N GLY A 13 23.58 28.64 -28.68
CA GLY A 13 23.25 30.04 -28.94
C GLY A 13 21.90 30.51 -28.38
N THR A 14 21.04 29.58 -27.92
CA THR A 14 19.75 29.97 -27.32
C THR A 14 19.93 30.53 -25.90
N ARG A 15 19.22 31.63 -25.60
CA ARG A 15 19.14 32.23 -24.23
C ARG A 15 18.72 31.21 -23.14
N TRP A 16 18.10 30.10 -23.54
CA TRP A 16 17.67 29.00 -22.67
C TRP A 16 18.84 28.11 -22.20
N HIS A 17 19.89 27.95 -23.01
CA HIS A 17 21.04 27.10 -22.63
C HIS A 17 21.92 27.77 -21.57
N ALA A 18 22.08 29.10 -21.64
CA ALA A 18 22.78 29.89 -20.62
C ALA A 18 22.11 29.85 -19.23
N LYS A 19 20.80 29.56 -19.18
CA LYS A 19 20.05 29.39 -17.92
C LYS A 19 20.01 27.94 -17.41
N ARG A 20 20.58 26.98 -18.15
CA ARG A 20 20.59 25.56 -17.78
C ARG A 20 21.65 25.28 -16.71
N LYS A 21 21.40 25.74 -15.47
CA LYS A 21 22.20 25.32 -14.31
C LYS A 21 22.02 23.80 -14.11
N SER A 22 23.13 23.07 -14.12
CA SER A 22 23.13 21.62 -13.88
C SER A 22 22.87 21.36 -12.39
N TYR A 23 21.62 21.10 -12.02
CA TYR A 23 21.22 20.74 -10.65
C TYR A 23 21.59 19.30 -10.27
N LYS A 24 22.65 18.71 -10.89
CA LYS A 24 23.10 17.34 -10.57
C LYS A 24 23.35 17.17 -9.08
N VAL A 25 23.96 18.15 -8.41
CA VAL A 25 24.23 18.09 -6.96
C VAL A 25 22.94 18.07 -6.14
N LEU A 26 21.91 18.84 -6.53
CA LEU A 26 20.60 18.88 -5.87
C LEU A 26 19.89 17.53 -6.04
N PHE A 27 19.90 16.97 -7.25
CA PHE A 27 19.30 15.68 -7.55
C PHE A 27 19.88 14.55 -6.68
N TRP A 28 21.21 14.43 -6.66
CA TRP A 28 21.88 13.37 -5.91
C TRP A 28 21.80 13.55 -4.39
N ARG A 29 21.79 14.79 -3.89
CA ARG A 29 21.83 15.05 -2.45
C ARG A 29 20.47 15.19 -1.78
N GLU A 30 19.45 15.65 -2.49
CA GLU A 30 18.13 15.92 -1.92
C GLU A 30 17.05 14.98 -2.45
N ILE A 31 17.08 14.61 -3.74
CA ILE A 31 16.03 13.79 -4.35
C ILE A 31 16.31 12.30 -4.14
N THR A 32 17.53 11.83 -4.44
CA THR A 32 17.87 10.40 -4.33
C THR A 32 17.63 9.81 -2.93
N PRO A 33 17.98 10.48 -1.81
CA PRO A 33 17.74 9.94 -0.47
C PRO A 33 16.25 9.84 -0.08
N LEU A 34 15.37 10.55 -0.80
CA LEU A 34 13.92 10.46 -0.61
C LEU A 34 13.31 9.42 -1.56
N ALA A 35 13.69 9.48 -2.84
CA ALA A 35 13.14 8.64 -3.90
C ALA A 35 13.51 7.15 -3.74
N VAL A 36 14.76 6.84 -3.35
CA VAL A 36 15.20 5.45 -3.19
C VAL A 36 14.41 4.73 -2.09
N PRO A 37 14.24 5.29 -0.87
CA PRO A 37 13.41 4.64 0.15
C PRO A 37 11.95 4.51 -0.26
N ILE A 38 11.35 5.50 -0.93
CA ILE A 38 9.96 5.41 -1.42
C ILE A 38 9.81 4.28 -2.44
N PHE A 39 10.79 4.13 -3.35
CA PHE A 39 10.79 3.05 -4.32
C PHE A 39 10.90 1.68 -3.64
N MET A 40 11.82 1.54 -2.67
CA MET A 40 11.96 0.32 -1.89
C MET A 40 10.71 0.03 -1.05
N GLU A 41 10.08 1.06 -0.49
CA GLU A 41 8.85 0.92 0.29
C GLU A 41 7.73 0.36 -0.59
N ASN A 42 7.50 0.93 -1.77
CA ASN A 42 6.52 0.42 -2.73
C ASN A 42 6.85 -1.01 -3.19
N ALA A 43 8.13 -1.34 -3.36
CA ALA A 43 8.53 -2.71 -3.67
C ALA A 43 8.18 -3.66 -2.51
N CYS A 44 8.40 -3.27 -1.25
CA CYS A 44 7.98 -4.06 -0.09
C CYS A 44 6.47 -4.28 -0.04
N VAL A 45 5.67 -3.27 -0.37
CA VAL A 45 4.19 -3.40 -0.41
C VAL A 45 3.76 -4.38 -1.52
N LEU A 46 4.34 -4.27 -2.71
CA LEU A 46 4.04 -5.20 -3.82
C LEU A 46 4.48 -6.64 -3.50
N LEU A 47 5.65 -6.81 -2.89
CA LEU A 47 6.13 -8.10 -2.44
C LEU A 47 5.21 -8.72 -1.39
N MET A 48 4.65 -7.91 -0.49
CA MET A 48 3.72 -8.39 0.54
C MET A 48 2.48 -9.04 -0.09
N GLY A 49 1.85 -8.36 -1.06
CA GLY A 49 0.70 -8.90 -1.79
C GLY A 49 1.07 -10.16 -2.59
N GLY A 50 2.18 -10.10 -3.34
CA GLY A 50 2.64 -11.24 -4.14
C GLY A 50 2.97 -12.49 -3.30
N LEU A 51 3.60 -12.31 -2.14
CA LEU A 51 3.92 -13.42 -1.22
C LEU A 51 2.68 -14.00 -0.56
N SER A 52 1.72 -13.16 -0.17
CA SER A 52 0.42 -13.63 0.34
C SER A 52 -0.32 -14.48 -0.70
N THR A 53 -0.36 -14.06 -1.96
CA THR A 53 -0.96 -14.85 -3.05
C THR A 53 -0.17 -16.13 -3.32
N PHE A 54 1.16 -16.08 -3.29
CA PHE A 54 2.01 -17.25 -3.46
C PHE A 54 1.79 -18.30 -2.37
N LEU A 55 1.68 -17.88 -1.11
CA LEU A 55 1.39 -18.77 0.01
C LEU A 55 0.02 -19.47 -0.14
N VAL A 56 -0.98 -18.76 -0.66
CA VAL A 56 -2.31 -19.33 -0.88
C VAL A 56 -2.39 -20.19 -2.14
N SER A 57 -1.47 -20.04 -3.09
CA SER A 57 -1.44 -20.86 -4.32
C SER A 57 -1.35 -22.37 -4.06
N TRP A 58 -0.84 -22.78 -2.90
CA TRP A 58 -0.71 -24.18 -2.50
C TRP A 58 -2.01 -24.79 -1.92
N LEU A 59 -3.02 -23.97 -1.62
CA LEU A 59 -4.28 -24.40 -0.98
C LEU A 59 -5.33 -24.94 -1.98
N GLY A 60 -5.04 -24.93 -3.28
CA GLY A 60 -5.92 -25.46 -4.32
C GLY A 60 -6.49 -24.40 -5.27
N LYS A 61 -7.03 -24.84 -6.41
CA LYS A 61 -7.49 -23.95 -7.49
C LYS A 61 -8.69 -23.08 -7.09
N ASP A 62 -9.64 -23.64 -6.34
CA ASP A 62 -10.85 -22.92 -5.92
C ASP A 62 -10.56 -21.87 -4.85
N ALA A 63 -9.64 -22.17 -3.91
CA ALA A 63 -9.14 -21.21 -2.94
C ALA A 63 -8.41 -20.04 -3.63
N MET A 64 -7.60 -20.31 -4.66
CA MET A 64 -6.93 -19.28 -5.45
C MET A 64 -7.92 -18.38 -6.18
N ALA A 65 -8.97 -18.95 -6.77
CA ALA A 65 -10.02 -18.19 -7.44
C ALA A 65 -10.77 -17.27 -6.45
N GLY A 66 -11.06 -17.77 -5.25
CA GLY A 66 -11.69 -17.00 -4.18
C GLY A 66 -10.82 -15.83 -3.71
N VAL A 67 -9.51 -16.06 -3.50
CA VAL A 67 -8.56 -14.96 -3.17
C VAL A 67 -8.48 -13.95 -4.30
N GLY A 68 -8.35 -14.38 -5.56
CA GLY A 68 -8.23 -13.44 -6.68
C GLY A 68 -9.43 -12.50 -6.81
N LEU A 69 -10.63 -13.03 -6.55
CA LEU A 69 -11.86 -12.23 -6.46
C LEU A 69 -11.80 -11.23 -5.30
N ALA A 70 -11.49 -11.70 -4.10
CA ALA A 70 -11.40 -10.82 -2.93
C ALA A 70 -10.28 -9.76 -3.07
N ASP A 71 -9.15 -10.11 -3.70
CA ASP A 71 -8.03 -9.21 -3.92
C ASP A 71 -8.37 -8.11 -4.94
N SER A 72 -9.20 -8.42 -5.94
CA SER A 72 -9.73 -7.42 -6.87
C SER A 72 -10.57 -6.36 -6.13
N PHE A 73 -11.39 -6.78 -5.16
CA PHE A 73 -12.10 -5.85 -4.27
C PHE A 73 -11.13 -5.05 -3.40
N ASN A 74 -10.17 -5.72 -2.77
CA ASN A 74 -9.15 -5.06 -1.94
C ASN A 74 -8.38 -4.00 -2.74
N MET A 75 -8.10 -4.23 -4.02
CA MET A 75 -7.40 -3.27 -4.88
C MET A 75 -8.16 -1.95 -5.00
N VAL A 76 -9.49 -2.00 -5.19
CA VAL A 76 -10.33 -0.79 -5.26
C VAL A 76 -10.26 -0.04 -3.93
N ILE A 77 -10.38 -0.76 -2.82
CA ILE A 77 -10.37 -0.20 -1.47
C ILE A 77 -9.01 0.45 -1.16
N MET A 78 -7.92 -0.25 -1.48
CA MET A 78 -6.56 0.24 -1.32
C MET A 78 -6.28 1.44 -2.22
N ALA A 79 -6.93 1.58 -3.38
CA ALA A 79 -6.80 2.77 -4.22
C ALA A 79 -7.37 4.02 -3.53
N PHE A 80 -8.53 3.92 -2.87
CA PHE A 80 -9.06 5.02 -2.05
C PHE A 80 -8.13 5.38 -0.90
N PHE A 81 -7.58 4.37 -0.24
CA PHE A 81 -6.64 4.55 0.86
C PHE A 81 -5.37 5.27 0.39
N ALA A 82 -4.82 4.86 -0.76
CA ALA A 82 -3.67 5.49 -1.39
C ALA A 82 -3.95 6.95 -1.79
N ALA A 83 -5.17 7.27 -2.25
CA ALA A 83 -5.55 8.64 -2.60
C ALA A 83 -5.53 9.57 -1.36
N ILE A 84 -6.06 9.11 -0.22
CA ILE A 84 -6.06 9.85 1.04
C ILE A 84 -4.64 10.01 1.58
N ASP A 85 -3.84 8.95 1.52
CA ASP A 85 -2.43 8.96 1.92
C ASP A 85 -1.60 9.97 1.11
N LEU A 86 -1.75 9.97 -0.21
CA LEU A 86 -1.04 10.88 -1.09
C LEU A 86 -1.46 12.34 -0.81
N GLY A 87 -2.77 12.58 -0.64
CA GLY A 87 -3.28 13.89 -0.22
C GLY A 87 -2.69 14.36 1.12
N THR A 88 -2.60 13.45 2.10
CA THR A 88 -2.01 13.73 3.41
C THR A 88 -0.54 14.09 3.30
N THR A 89 0.22 13.32 2.53
CA THR A 89 1.64 13.54 2.24
C THR A 89 1.86 14.95 1.70
N VAL A 90 1.05 15.37 0.72
CA VAL A 90 1.14 16.69 0.08
C VAL A 90 0.81 17.82 1.08
N VAL A 91 -0.29 17.70 1.83
CA VAL A 91 -0.70 18.73 2.80
C VAL A 91 0.33 18.88 3.92
N VAL A 92 0.88 17.77 4.41
CA VAL A 92 1.94 17.77 5.43
C VAL A 92 3.22 18.41 4.88
N ALA A 93 3.64 18.06 3.67
CA ALA A 93 4.81 18.65 3.02
C ALA A 93 4.69 20.16 2.87
N PHE A 94 3.56 20.66 2.36
CA PHE A 94 3.33 22.10 2.24
C PHE A 94 3.26 22.81 3.58
N SER A 95 2.60 22.22 4.58
CA SER A 95 2.47 22.81 5.92
C SER A 95 3.83 22.91 6.61
N LEU A 96 4.65 21.86 6.52
CA LEU A 96 5.99 21.85 7.09
C LEU A 96 6.94 22.78 6.34
N GLY A 97 6.80 22.89 5.00
CA GLY A 97 7.52 23.88 4.19
C GLY A 97 7.23 25.33 4.61
N LYS A 98 6.01 25.61 5.09
CA LYS A 98 5.63 26.91 5.69
C LYS A 98 6.03 27.06 7.17
N ARG A 99 6.77 26.08 7.73
CA ARG A 99 7.13 25.98 9.16
C ARG A 99 5.92 25.87 10.11
N ASP A 100 4.75 25.53 9.59
CA ASP A 100 3.52 25.36 10.38
C ASP A 100 3.33 23.89 10.80
N ARG A 101 4.05 23.51 11.86
CA ARG A 101 3.96 22.16 12.44
C ARG A 101 2.59 21.84 13.00
N ARG A 102 1.85 22.85 13.48
CA ARG A 102 0.52 22.67 14.05
C ARG A 102 -0.45 22.25 12.96
N ARG A 103 -0.43 22.93 11.81
CA ARG A 103 -1.26 22.58 10.66
C ARG A 103 -0.92 21.22 10.09
N ALA A 104 0.37 20.85 10.04
CA ALA A 104 0.79 19.50 9.65
C ALA A 104 0.17 18.42 10.56
N ARG A 105 0.25 18.59 11.88
CA ARG A 105 -0.35 17.64 12.85
C ARG A 105 -1.87 17.56 12.74
N VAL A 106 -2.54 18.70 12.54
CA VAL A 106 -4.00 18.75 12.35
C VAL A 106 -4.39 18.03 11.07
N ALA A 107 -3.67 18.24 9.96
CA ALA A 107 -3.91 17.56 8.70
C ALA A 107 -3.76 16.03 8.84
N THR A 108 -2.67 15.56 9.44
CA THR A 108 -2.49 14.11 9.70
C THR A 108 -3.61 13.53 10.55
N ARG A 109 -4.03 14.23 11.62
CA ARG A 109 -5.12 13.77 12.49
C ARG A 109 -6.46 13.74 11.74
N GLN A 110 -6.74 14.75 10.92
CA GLN A 110 -7.97 14.81 10.13
C GLN A 110 -8.01 13.70 9.09
N SER A 111 -6.91 13.48 8.37
CA SER A 111 -6.82 12.39 7.42
C SER A 111 -6.97 11.02 8.09
N LEU A 112 -6.38 10.83 9.29
CA LEU A 112 -6.56 9.61 10.07
C LEU A 112 -8.03 9.38 10.41
N VAL A 113 -8.73 10.40 10.91
CA VAL A 113 -10.16 10.30 11.23
C VAL A 113 -10.98 9.97 9.99
N ILE A 114 -10.74 10.66 8.87
CA ILE A 114 -11.45 10.40 7.61
C ILE A 114 -11.22 8.95 7.16
N MET A 115 -9.97 8.48 7.21
CA MET A 115 -9.62 7.15 6.76
C MET A 115 -10.17 6.05 7.68
N THR A 116 -10.14 6.26 9.00
CA THR A 116 -10.77 5.34 9.96
C THR A 116 -12.29 5.29 9.78
N LEU A 117 -12.94 6.44 9.62
CA LEU A 117 -14.39 6.48 9.36
C LEU A 117 -14.73 5.77 8.04
N PHE A 118 -13.93 5.99 7.00
CA PHE A 118 -14.10 5.31 5.72
C PHE A 118 -13.87 3.80 5.86
N ALA A 119 -12.84 3.36 6.58
CA ALA A 119 -12.59 1.95 6.87
C ALA A 119 -13.75 1.28 7.63
N VAL A 120 -14.31 1.96 8.64
CA VAL A 120 -15.47 1.47 9.41
C VAL A 120 -16.72 1.41 8.53
N LEU A 121 -16.98 2.43 7.73
CA LEU A 121 -18.10 2.43 6.78
C LEU A 121 -17.99 1.24 5.82
N LEU A 122 -16.81 1.02 5.27
CA LEU A 122 -16.54 -0.08 4.36
C LEU A 122 -16.69 -1.44 5.04
N ALA A 123 -16.25 -1.55 6.29
CA ALA A 123 -16.43 -2.73 7.11
C ALA A 123 -17.91 -3.07 7.29
N THR A 124 -18.73 -2.07 7.64
CA THR A 124 -20.18 -2.26 7.79
C THR A 124 -20.86 -2.59 6.46
N LEU A 125 -20.40 -2.00 5.35
CA LEU A 125 -20.95 -2.29 4.03
C LEU A 125 -20.63 -3.72 3.59
N ILE A 126 -19.39 -4.17 3.77
CA ILE A 126 -18.99 -5.53 3.41
C ILE A 126 -19.68 -6.57 4.31
N HIS A 127 -19.86 -6.28 5.59
CA HIS A 127 -20.56 -7.22 6.48
C HIS A 127 -22.05 -7.37 6.14
N HIS A 128 -22.75 -6.29 5.76
CA HIS A 128 -24.17 -6.36 5.43
C HIS A 128 -24.48 -6.68 3.97
N TYR A 129 -23.64 -6.24 3.04
CA TYR A 129 -23.87 -6.33 1.59
C TYR A 129 -22.81 -7.17 0.87
N GLY A 130 -21.87 -7.80 1.58
CA GLY A 130 -20.76 -8.56 1.00
C GLY A 130 -21.20 -9.68 0.06
N GLU A 131 -22.21 -10.46 0.46
CA GLU A 131 -22.79 -11.52 -0.38
C GLU A 131 -23.32 -10.96 -1.72
N GLN A 132 -24.07 -9.86 -1.66
CA GLN A 132 -24.69 -9.23 -2.83
C GLN A 132 -23.64 -8.60 -3.75
N ILE A 133 -22.59 -8.01 -3.17
CA ILE A 133 -21.46 -7.42 -3.91
C ILE A 133 -20.69 -8.53 -4.64
N ILE A 134 -20.44 -9.67 -3.98
CA ILE A 134 -19.76 -10.82 -4.58
C ILE A 134 -20.65 -11.45 -5.66
N ASP A 135 -21.95 -11.59 -5.43
CA ASP A 135 -22.87 -12.11 -6.44
C ASP A 135 -22.98 -11.20 -7.67
N PHE A 136 -22.92 -9.88 -7.48
CA PHE A 136 -22.94 -8.93 -8.59
C PHE A 136 -21.67 -8.96 -9.44
N VAL A 137 -20.50 -9.05 -8.80
CA VAL A 137 -19.19 -9.04 -9.49
C VAL A 137 -18.80 -10.42 -10.01
N ALA A 138 -19.19 -11.48 -9.32
CA ALA A 138 -18.81 -12.86 -9.58
C ALA A 138 -20.03 -13.75 -9.87
N GLY A 139 -21.03 -13.23 -10.58
CA GLY A 139 -22.29 -13.93 -10.87
C GLY A 139 -22.10 -15.37 -11.37
N ASP A 140 -21.12 -15.59 -12.24
CA ASP A 140 -20.79 -16.89 -12.85
C ASP A 140 -19.89 -17.81 -12.00
N ALA A 141 -19.38 -17.36 -10.85
CA ALA A 141 -18.51 -18.16 -9.98
C ALA A 141 -19.32 -19.19 -9.17
N THR A 142 -18.68 -20.34 -8.86
CA THR A 142 -19.30 -21.39 -8.04
C THR A 142 -19.58 -20.89 -6.62
N THR A 143 -20.62 -21.43 -5.98
CA THR A 143 -21.05 -21.05 -4.63
C THR A 143 -19.94 -21.21 -3.59
N GLU A 144 -19.08 -22.22 -3.74
CA GLU A 144 -17.93 -22.46 -2.87
C GLU A 144 -16.87 -21.35 -2.97
N VAL A 145 -16.59 -20.86 -4.19
CA VAL A 145 -15.65 -19.75 -4.42
C VAL A 145 -16.18 -18.45 -3.83
N LYS A 146 -17.49 -18.20 -3.93
CA LYS A 146 -18.14 -17.02 -3.35
C LYS A 146 -18.08 -17.03 -1.82
N ALA A 147 -18.32 -18.18 -1.19
CA ALA A 147 -18.23 -18.32 0.27
C ALA A 147 -16.79 -18.10 0.79
N LEU A 148 -15.79 -18.61 0.07
CA LEU A 148 -14.39 -18.38 0.40
C LEU A 148 -13.99 -16.91 0.22
N ALA A 149 -14.44 -16.27 -0.85
CA ALA A 149 -14.20 -14.85 -1.10
C ALA A 149 -14.83 -13.96 -0.02
N LEU A 150 -16.06 -14.27 0.42
CA LEU A 150 -16.74 -13.55 1.50
C LEU A 150 -15.96 -13.66 2.81
N THR A 151 -15.59 -14.89 3.18
CA THR A 151 -14.80 -15.14 4.39
C THR A 151 -13.49 -14.36 4.37
N TYR A 152 -12.80 -14.33 3.22
CA TYR A 152 -11.57 -13.57 3.07
C TYR A 152 -11.78 -12.06 3.17
N LEU A 153 -12.86 -11.55 2.58
CA LEU A 153 -13.23 -10.14 2.65
C LEU A 153 -13.54 -9.71 4.09
N GLU A 154 -14.31 -10.49 4.84
CA GLU A 154 -14.61 -10.21 6.25
C GLU A 154 -13.35 -10.22 7.11
N LEU A 155 -12.43 -11.17 6.88
CA LEU A 155 -11.14 -11.20 7.55
C LEU A 155 -10.28 -9.98 7.20
N THR A 156 -10.27 -9.59 5.92
CA THR A 156 -9.45 -8.47 5.46
C THR A 156 -9.98 -7.13 5.99
N VAL A 157 -11.30 -6.99 6.12
CA VAL A 157 -11.97 -5.82 6.68
C VAL A 157 -11.46 -5.47 8.08
N LEU A 158 -11.23 -6.49 8.92
CA LEU A 158 -10.65 -6.29 10.27
C LEU A 158 -9.26 -5.65 10.21
N SER A 159 -8.53 -5.80 9.11
CA SER A 159 -7.20 -5.21 8.93
C SER A 159 -7.21 -3.75 8.47
N TYR A 160 -8.33 -3.23 7.97
CA TYR A 160 -8.40 -1.89 7.39
C TYR A 160 -8.12 -0.75 8.37
N PRO A 161 -8.62 -0.77 9.62
CA PRO A 161 -8.28 0.28 10.59
C PRO A 161 -6.78 0.34 10.89
N ALA A 162 -6.13 -0.82 11.03
CA ALA A 162 -4.69 -0.91 11.22
C ALA A 162 -3.93 -0.41 9.99
N ALA A 163 -4.31 -0.87 8.80
CA ALA A 163 -3.74 -0.39 7.54
C ALA A 163 -3.87 1.13 7.38
N ALA A 164 -5.00 1.72 7.80
CA ALA A 164 -5.21 3.16 7.76
C ALA A 164 -4.21 3.93 8.62
N ILE A 165 -3.93 3.45 9.83
CA ILE A 165 -2.94 4.06 10.73
C ILE A 165 -1.54 3.99 10.10
N THR A 166 -1.14 2.82 9.63
CA THR A 166 0.18 2.61 9.02
C THR A 166 0.36 3.45 7.76
N LEU A 167 -0.67 3.54 6.90
CA LEU A 167 -0.62 4.30 5.66
C LEU A 167 -0.52 5.79 5.95
N ILE A 168 -1.45 6.36 6.73
CA ILE A 168 -1.45 7.80 7.09
C ILE A 168 -0.16 8.20 7.81
N GLY A 169 0.31 7.36 8.74
CA GLY A 169 1.56 7.57 9.45
C GLY A 169 2.74 7.62 8.49
N SER A 170 2.81 6.66 7.56
CA SER A 170 3.82 6.60 6.52
C SER A 170 3.75 7.81 5.58
N GLY A 171 2.57 8.21 5.11
CA GLY A 171 2.37 9.40 4.28
C GLY A 171 2.76 10.70 4.98
N ALA A 172 2.39 10.86 6.25
CA ALA A 172 2.80 12.02 7.03
C ALA A 172 4.32 12.09 7.21
N LEU A 173 4.98 10.96 7.45
CA LEU A 173 6.44 10.87 7.56
C LEU A 173 7.13 11.17 6.23
N ARG A 174 6.61 10.62 5.11
CA ARG A 174 7.06 10.97 3.75
C ARG A 174 6.93 12.46 3.50
N GLY A 175 5.78 13.05 3.85
CA GLY A 175 5.52 14.49 3.69
C GLY A 175 6.45 15.35 4.55
N ALA A 176 6.88 14.84 5.71
CA ALA A 176 7.87 15.49 6.56
C ALA A 176 9.32 15.35 6.06
N GLY A 177 9.56 14.59 4.98
CA GLY A 177 10.88 14.32 4.43
C GLY A 177 11.61 13.14 5.09
N ASN A 178 10.94 12.38 5.97
CA ASN A 178 11.49 11.17 6.57
C ASN A 178 10.90 9.92 5.91
N THR A 179 11.49 9.51 4.80
CA THR A 179 11.06 8.34 4.02
C THR A 179 11.70 7.02 4.48
N LYS A 180 12.70 7.09 5.37
CA LYS A 180 13.38 5.89 5.91
C LYS A 180 12.52 5.14 6.92
N ILE A 181 11.80 5.86 7.78
CA ILE A 181 10.91 5.23 8.77
C ILE A 181 9.78 4.45 8.08
N PRO A 182 9.03 5.02 7.10
CA PRO A 182 8.03 4.28 6.32
C PRO A 182 8.58 3.00 5.67
N LEU A 183 9.78 3.08 5.09
CA LEU A 183 10.46 1.90 4.53
C LEU A 183 10.72 0.83 5.59
N LEU A 184 11.26 1.21 6.75
CA LEU A 184 11.55 0.25 7.83
C LEU A 184 10.27 -0.38 8.38
N ILE A 185 9.21 0.40 8.57
CA ILE A 185 7.91 -0.10 9.04
C ILE A 185 7.35 -1.11 8.04
N ASN A 186 7.24 -0.76 6.75
CA ASN A 186 6.71 -1.67 5.73
C ASN A 186 7.61 -2.91 5.52
N GLY A 187 8.93 -2.74 5.61
CA GLY A 187 9.87 -3.85 5.55
C GLY A 187 9.67 -4.83 6.70
N SER A 188 9.58 -4.33 7.93
CA SER A 188 9.29 -5.13 9.13
C SER A 188 7.92 -5.82 9.04
N LEU A 189 6.89 -5.11 8.59
CA LEU A 189 5.55 -5.66 8.36
C LEU A 189 5.56 -6.83 7.37
N ASN A 190 6.34 -6.73 6.29
CA ASN A 190 6.43 -7.80 5.31
C ASN A 190 7.10 -9.05 5.91
N ILE A 191 8.20 -8.88 6.66
CA ILE A 191 8.87 -9.98 7.36
C ILE A 191 7.93 -10.64 8.37
N LEU A 192 7.24 -9.84 9.19
CA LEU A 192 6.23 -10.32 10.14
C LEU A 192 5.11 -11.09 9.42
N ASN A 193 4.62 -10.58 8.30
CA ASN A 193 3.59 -11.23 7.50
C ASN A 193 4.03 -12.61 7.00
N ILE A 194 5.26 -12.73 6.48
CA ILE A 194 5.78 -14.03 6.02
C ILE A 194 5.85 -15.03 7.17
N ILE A 195 6.34 -14.61 8.33
CA ILE A 195 6.50 -15.48 9.50
C ILE A 195 5.12 -15.90 10.04
N ILE A 196 4.24 -14.94 10.32
CA ILE A 196 2.95 -15.18 10.94
C ILE A 196 2.02 -15.93 9.97
N SER A 197 1.90 -15.47 8.73
CA SER A 197 1.07 -16.14 7.73
C SER A 197 1.63 -17.52 7.40
N GLY A 198 2.96 -17.69 7.30
CA GLY A 198 3.57 -19.01 7.09
C GLY A 198 3.23 -19.99 8.21
N ILE A 199 3.37 -19.58 9.47
CA ILE A 199 3.03 -20.42 10.64
C ILE A 199 1.54 -20.74 10.67
N LEU A 200 0.66 -19.76 10.42
CA LEU A 200 -0.79 -19.97 10.44
C LEU A 200 -1.27 -20.83 9.28
N ILE A 201 -0.66 -20.75 8.11
CA ILE A 201 -1.04 -21.52 6.92
C ILE A 201 -0.56 -22.97 7.04
N TYR A 202 0.73 -23.19 7.33
CA TYR A 202 1.33 -24.53 7.32
C TYR A 202 1.21 -25.28 8.65
N GLY A 203 0.92 -24.58 9.75
CA GLY A 203 0.90 -25.16 11.09
C GLY A 203 2.32 -25.49 11.60
N LEU A 204 2.45 -25.63 12.92
CA LEU A 204 3.70 -26.03 13.57
C LEU A 204 3.41 -27.09 14.64
N PHE A 205 4.32 -28.05 14.82
CA PHE A 205 4.33 -29.01 15.95
C PHE A 205 2.93 -29.64 16.24
N SER A 206 2.36 -30.34 15.25
CA SER A 206 1.11 -31.12 15.38
C SER A 206 -0.22 -30.37 15.20
N TRP A 207 -0.20 -29.08 14.82
CA TRP A 207 -1.43 -28.34 14.50
C TRP A 207 -1.72 -28.33 12.98
N PRO A 208 -2.94 -28.66 12.50
CA PRO A 208 -3.24 -28.78 11.06
C PRO A 208 -3.15 -27.48 10.24
N GLY A 209 -2.77 -26.35 10.85
CA GLY A 209 -2.82 -25.03 10.22
C GLY A 209 -4.26 -24.53 10.03
N LEU A 210 -4.42 -23.22 9.95
CA LEU A 210 -5.68 -22.54 9.65
C LEU A 210 -5.90 -22.36 8.14
N GLY A 211 -4.96 -22.85 7.31
CA GLY A 211 -5.01 -22.81 5.86
C GLY A 211 -5.35 -21.43 5.33
N PHE A 212 -6.47 -21.34 4.60
CA PHE A 212 -6.95 -20.12 3.96
C PHE A 212 -7.24 -18.96 4.95
N VAL A 213 -7.87 -19.27 6.08
CA VAL A 213 -8.16 -18.28 7.15
C VAL A 213 -6.86 -17.79 7.78
N GLY A 214 -5.85 -18.67 7.83
CA GLY A 214 -4.52 -18.36 8.31
C GLY A 214 -3.80 -17.26 7.53
N ALA A 215 -3.99 -17.22 6.21
CA ALA A 215 -3.41 -16.20 5.34
C ALA A 215 -4.00 -14.80 5.61
N GLY A 216 -5.32 -14.72 5.79
CA GLY A 216 -6.00 -13.45 6.11
C GLY A 216 -5.69 -12.94 7.52
N LEU A 217 -5.64 -13.84 8.50
CA LEU A 217 -5.30 -13.49 9.89
C LEU A 217 -3.85 -13.08 10.04
N GLY A 218 -2.91 -13.75 9.37
CA GLY A 218 -1.49 -13.40 9.47
C GLY A 218 -1.19 -12.01 8.92
N LEU A 219 -1.83 -11.62 7.81
CA LEU A 219 -1.78 -10.26 7.27
C LEU A 219 -2.36 -9.24 8.26
N THR A 220 -3.50 -9.55 8.85
CA THR A 220 -4.20 -8.68 9.81
C THR A 220 -3.36 -8.45 11.06
N ILE A 221 -2.86 -9.52 11.69
CA ILE A 221 -2.03 -9.44 12.90
C ILE A 221 -0.75 -8.67 12.61
N SER A 222 -0.11 -8.91 11.46
CA SER A 222 1.10 -8.18 11.07
C SER A 222 0.83 -6.69 11.01
N ARG A 223 -0.26 -6.27 10.35
CA ARG A 223 -0.67 -4.87 10.25
C ARG A 223 -0.97 -4.21 11.61
N TYR A 224 -1.44 -4.97 12.59
CA TYR A 224 -1.66 -4.45 13.94
C TYR A 224 -0.36 -4.31 14.74
N ILE A 225 0.67 -5.10 14.43
CA ILE A 225 1.95 -5.08 15.16
C ILE A 225 2.88 -3.95 14.67
N GLY A 226 2.90 -3.67 13.36
CA GLY A 226 3.78 -2.64 12.77
C GLY A 226 3.19 -1.25 12.75
#